data_AF-A0A7S2PHU9-F1
#
_entry.id   AF-A0A7S2PHU9-F1
#
_cell.length_a   1.000
_cell.length_b   1.000
_cell.length_c   1.000
_cell.angle_alpha   90.00
_cell.angle_beta   90.00
_cell.angle_gamma   90.00
#
_symmetry.space_group_name_H-M   'P 1'
#
loop_
_entity.id
_entity.type
_entity.pdbx_description
1 polymer ?
#
loop_
_entity_poly.entity_id
_entity_poly.type
_entity_poly.pdbx_seq_one_letter_code
_entity_poly.pdbx_strand_id
1 'polypeptide(L)'
;SFYGTDGREKQASLTCAARPHLDSSVSTHAQAKRLSAFLAYTDDLTFREGSVSNVSDRGRARALELLLQGLAAAIKRSPAPKAAAGPALPLAPAAPAWVHQDVQEQVAELARVRARGRPAECLSAAEPLRRLATLPVDVPTLKRTKVAIELNQDYWKHAPKVEVRQMVAALVRQWKVMYRSEHPSSKAPPGPSERSLRNAATDLEECAYARAPRSSLYQDLVQDLLRRLEQNPAAASGLIDGTE
;
A
#
# COMPACT_ATOMS: atom_id res chain seq x y z
N SER A 1 4.78 30.13 17.89
CA SER A 1 4.54 28.69 18.13
C SER A 1 4.61 27.97 16.80
N PHE A 2 5.79 27.49 16.40
CA PHE A 2 6.01 26.38 15.46
C PHE A 2 7.51 26.20 15.24
N TYR A 3 8.09 25.21 15.92
CA TYR A 3 9.16 24.37 15.36
C TYR A 3 8.84 22.96 15.85
N GLY A 4 8.67 22.06 14.89
CA GLY A 4 8.41 20.65 15.15
C GLY A 4 9.51 20.10 16.03
N THR A 5 9.13 19.52 17.18
CA THR A 5 10.05 18.76 18.01
C THR A 5 9.73 17.31 17.81
N ASP A 6 10.40 16.70 16.83
CA ASP A 6 10.53 15.25 16.81
C ASP A 6 11.16 14.82 18.14
N GLY A 7 10.62 13.78 18.77
CA GLY A 7 11.10 13.30 20.08
C GLY A 7 12.61 12.99 20.12
N ARG A 8 13.23 12.80 18.94
CA ARG A 8 14.68 12.62 18.77
C ARG A 8 15.49 13.90 18.94
N GLU A 9 15.00 15.07 18.53
CA GLU A 9 15.70 16.35 18.76
C GLU A 9 15.70 16.74 20.24
N LYS A 10 14.61 16.39 20.97
CA LYS A 10 14.57 16.54 22.44
C LYS A 10 15.59 15.62 23.13
N GLN A 11 15.82 14.41 22.63
CA GLN A 11 16.87 13.52 23.13
C GLN A 11 18.28 14.03 22.81
N ALA A 12 18.52 14.54 21.60
CA ALA A 12 19.80 15.15 21.22
C ALA A 12 20.09 16.45 22.01
N SER A 13 19.05 17.16 22.46
CA SER A 13 19.21 18.33 23.33
C SER A 13 19.53 17.95 24.78
N LEU A 14 19.05 16.80 25.25
CA LEU A 14 19.36 16.26 26.59
C LEU A 14 20.81 15.79 26.72
N THR A 15 21.41 15.26 25.64
CA THR A 15 22.83 14.83 25.64
C THR A 15 23.81 16.00 25.75
N CYS A 16 23.45 17.19 25.25
CA CYS A 16 24.26 18.41 25.45
C CYS A 16 24.15 19.01 26.86
N ALA A 17 23.03 18.79 27.57
CA ALA A 17 22.82 19.31 28.92
C ALA A 17 23.54 18.50 30.01
N ALA A 18 23.87 17.23 29.74
CA ALA A 18 24.58 16.33 30.66
C ALA A 18 26.12 16.41 30.53
N ARG A 19 26.67 17.61 30.32
CA ARG A 19 28.14 17.77 30.35
C ARG A 19 28.64 17.56 31.78
N PRO A 20 29.64 16.70 32.02
CA PRO A 20 30.23 16.57 33.35
C PRO A 20 30.86 17.92 33.74
N HIS A 21 30.32 18.57 34.77
CA HIS A 21 30.96 19.73 35.36
C HIS A 21 32.27 19.30 36.02
N LEU A 22 33.38 19.82 35.50
CA LEU A 22 34.71 19.63 36.06
C LEU A 22 34.97 20.76 37.06
N ASP A 23 34.28 20.71 38.19
CA ASP A 23 34.56 21.58 39.32
C ASP A 23 35.56 20.91 40.26
N SER A 24 36.45 21.68 40.87
CA SER A 24 37.44 21.18 41.84
C SER A 24 36.82 20.62 43.14
N SER A 25 35.48 20.56 43.22
CA SER A 25 34.74 19.99 44.36
C SER A 25 34.86 18.47 44.45
N VAL A 26 35.31 17.80 43.38
CA VAL A 26 35.45 16.34 43.31
C VAL A 26 36.92 15.98 43.02
N SER A 27 37.38 14.86 43.58
CA SER A 27 38.73 14.35 43.34
C SER A 27 38.99 14.07 41.85
N THR A 28 40.23 14.30 41.42
CA THR A 28 40.68 14.11 40.02
C THR A 28 40.39 12.71 39.49
N HIS A 29 40.50 11.68 40.34
CA HIS A 29 40.20 10.31 39.96
C HIS A 29 38.70 10.09 39.65
N ALA A 30 37.82 10.71 40.43
CA ALA A 30 36.37 10.63 40.20
C ALA A 30 35.95 11.46 38.97
N GLN A 31 36.59 12.60 38.72
CA GLN A 31 36.41 13.37 37.48
C GLN A 31 36.85 12.56 36.25
N ALA A 32 38.02 11.92 36.30
CA ALA A 32 38.53 11.06 35.24
C ALA A 32 37.56 9.90 34.94
N LYS A 33 37.04 9.23 35.98
CA LYS A 33 36.06 8.15 35.82
C LYS A 33 34.75 8.63 35.19
N ARG A 34 34.26 9.82 35.56
CA ARG A 34 33.06 10.43 34.96
C ARG A 34 33.29 10.82 33.50
N LEU A 35 34.45 11.37 33.17
CA LEU A 35 34.83 11.68 31.79
C LEU A 35 34.95 10.41 30.94
N SER A 36 35.60 9.37 31.44
CA SER A 36 35.70 8.09 30.72
C SER A 36 34.33 7.45 30.50
N ALA A 37 33.42 7.51 31.48
CA ALA A 37 32.06 7.02 31.32
C ALA A 37 31.24 7.85 30.30
N PHE A 38 31.41 9.17 30.31
CA PHE A 38 30.79 10.08 29.33
C PHE A 38 31.33 9.84 27.91
N LEU A 39 32.64 9.67 27.76
CA LEU A 39 33.29 9.37 26.49
C LEU A 39 32.98 7.95 25.99
N ALA A 40 32.70 7.00 26.88
CA ALA A 40 32.19 5.68 26.49
C ALA A 40 30.71 5.75 26.01
N TYR A 41 29.97 6.78 26.44
CA TYR A 41 28.60 7.06 26.04
C TYR A 41 28.51 7.98 24.81
N THR A 42 29.62 8.29 24.12
CA THR A 42 29.52 8.94 22.82
C THR A 42 28.76 8.00 21.90
N ASP A 43 27.48 8.32 21.69
CA ASP A 43 26.74 7.95 20.48
C ASP A 43 27.73 8.06 19.32
N ASP A 44 27.79 6.99 18.54
CA ASP A 44 28.68 6.85 17.38
C ASP A 44 28.34 7.93 16.35
N LEU A 45 28.85 9.14 16.57
CA LEU A 45 28.82 10.29 15.66
C LEU A 45 29.87 10.12 14.55
N THR A 46 30.47 8.94 14.38
CA THR A 46 31.28 8.68 13.20
C THR A 46 30.36 8.71 11.99
N PHE A 47 30.71 9.55 11.03
CA PHE A 47 30.06 9.60 9.73
C PHE A 47 30.18 8.21 9.08
N ARG A 48 29.14 7.40 9.21
CA ARG A 48 29.03 6.17 8.44
C ARG A 48 28.57 6.56 7.04
N GLU A 49 29.46 6.48 6.07
CA GLU A 49 29.27 6.87 4.68
C GLU A 49 28.01 6.20 4.05
N GLY A 50 27.65 5.01 4.52
CA GLY A 50 26.40 4.30 4.16
C GLY A 50 25.09 4.92 4.70
N SER A 51 25.16 5.93 5.58
CA SER A 51 23.99 6.66 6.10
C SER A 51 23.56 7.83 5.22
N VAL A 52 24.40 8.23 4.25
CA VAL A 52 24.17 9.41 3.39
C VAL A 52 23.97 9.03 1.93
N SER A 53 24.49 7.87 1.49
CA SER A 53 24.31 7.43 0.11
C SER A 53 22.90 6.89 -0.16
N ASN A 54 22.36 7.31 -1.30
CA ASN A 54 21.12 6.72 -1.83
C ASN A 54 21.37 5.26 -2.21
N VAL A 55 20.31 4.46 -2.16
CA VAL A 55 20.35 3.06 -2.62
C VAL A 55 20.71 3.03 -4.11
N SER A 56 21.71 2.22 -4.46
CA SER A 56 22.05 1.96 -5.86
C SER A 56 20.95 1.16 -6.57
N ASP A 57 20.83 1.27 -7.89
CA ASP A 57 19.87 0.47 -8.67
C ASP A 57 20.05 -1.04 -8.47
N ARG A 58 21.30 -1.48 -8.26
CA ARG A 58 21.61 -2.88 -7.92
C ARG A 58 21.05 -3.26 -6.54
N GLY A 59 21.08 -2.34 -5.58
CA GLY A 59 20.46 -2.51 -4.27
C GLY A 59 18.93 -2.61 -4.37
N ARG A 60 18.31 -1.79 -5.21
CA ARG A 60 16.87 -1.82 -5.48
C ARG A 60 16.44 -3.13 -6.14
N ALA A 61 17.17 -3.59 -7.15
CA ALA A 61 16.91 -4.87 -7.81
C ALA A 61 16.99 -6.05 -6.82
N ARG A 62 17.99 -6.05 -5.93
CA ARG A 62 18.11 -7.08 -4.89
C ARG A 62 16.96 -7.04 -3.88
N ALA A 63 16.53 -5.85 -3.46
CA ALA A 63 15.39 -5.70 -2.57
C ALA A 63 14.08 -6.17 -3.21
N LEU A 64 13.88 -5.88 -4.50
CA LEU A 64 12.75 -6.38 -5.28
C LEU A 64 12.71 -7.92 -5.29
N GLU A 65 13.84 -8.58 -5.53
CA GLU A 65 13.93 -10.04 -5.50
C GLU A 65 13.58 -10.62 -4.12
N LEU A 66 14.06 -9.99 -3.04
CA LEU A 66 13.73 -10.39 -1.67
C LEU A 66 12.24 -10.21 -1.38
N LEU A 67 11.64 -9.10 -1.78
CA LEU A 67 10.20 -8.84 -1.62
C LEU A 67 9.37 -9.85 -2.41
N LEU A 68 9.78 -10.21 -3.63
CA LEU A 68 9.11 -11.22 -4.44
C LEU A 68 9.16 -12.60 -3.77
N GLN A 69 10.32 -12.99 -3.24
CA GLN A 69 10.48 -14.24 -2.50
C GLN A 69 9.65 -14.23 -1.20
N GLY A 70 9.67 -13.11 -0.46
CA GLY A 70 8.89 -12.93 0.76
C GLY A 70 7.39 -13.02 0.53
N LEU A 71 6.87 -12.34 -0.50
CA LEU A 71 5.46 -12.44 -0.91
C LEU A 71 5.10 -13.87 -1.31
N ALA A 72 5.89 -14.51 -2.17
CA ALA A 72 5.63 -15.89 -2.59
C ALA A 72 5.64 -16.87 -1.39
N ALA A 73 6.53 -16.68 -0.43
CA ALA A 73 6.60 -17.49 0.79
C ALA A 73 5.39 -17.22 1.71
N ALA A 74 5.02 -15.96 1.91
CA ALA A 74 3.87 -15.56 2.71
C ALA A 74 2.56 -16.15 2.16
N ILE A 75 2.38 -16.15 0.84
CA ILE A 75 1.18 -16.70 0.19
C ILE A 75 1.14 -18.23 0.29
N LYS A 76 2.29 -18.90 0.18
CA LYS A 76 2.38 -20.36 0.41
C LYS A 76 2.09 -20.73 1.86
N ARG A 77 2.48 -19.87 2.82
CA ARG A 77 2.22 -20.04 4.25
C ARG A 77 0.82 -19.59 4.65
N SER A 78 0.18 -18.72 3.86
CA SER A 78 -1.19 -18.32 4.11
C SER A 78 -2.03 -19.58 4.11
N PRO A 79 -2.78 -19.86 5.19
CA PRO A 79 -3.78 -20.90 5.10
C PRO A 79 -4.62 -20.55 3.89
N ALA A 80 -4.72 -21.47 2.93
CA ALA A 80 -5.70 -21.36 1.84
C ALA A 80 -6.97 -20.87 2.52
N PRO A 81 -7.60 -19.77 2.06
CA PRO A 81 -8.73 -19.18 2.74
C PRO A 81 -9.64 -20.36 3.03
N LYS A 82 -9.72 -20.72 4.32
CA LYS A 82 -10.56 -21.83 4.76
C LYS A 82 -11.89 -21.28 4.34
N ALA A 83 -12.38 -21.70 3.18
CA ALA A 83 -13.69 -21.33 2.69
C ALA A 83 -14.52 -21.67 3.90
N ALA A 84 -14.94 -20.63 4.63
CA ALA A 84 -15.66 -20.85 5.84
C ALA A 84 -16.89 -21.57 5.29
N ALA A 85 -16.95 -22.87 5.50
CA ALA A 85 -18.19 -23.61 5.55
C ALA A 85 -18.92 -23.08 6.80
N GLY A 86 -19.13 -21.76 6.85
CA GLY A 86 -20.31 -21.24 7.46
C GLY A 86 -21.48 -21.87 6.71
N PRO A 87 -22.62 -22.06 7.38
CA PRO A 87 -23.83 -22.52 6.73
C PRO A 87 -23.97 -21.71 5.44
N ALA A 88 -24.12 -22.39 4.30
CA ALA A 88 -24.24 -21.77 2.99
C ALA A 88 -25.11 -20.53 3.17
N LEU A 89 -24.47 -19.35 3.15
CA LEU A 89 -25.23 -18.12 3.28
C LEU A 89 -26.22 -18.20 2.13
N PRO A 90 -27.53 -18.07 2.39
CA PRO A 90 -28.52 -18.12 1.34
C PRO A 90 -28.03 -17.19 0.26
N LEU A 91 -27.85 -17.74 -0.95
CA LEU A 91 -27.43 -17.05 -2.16
C LEU A 91 -27.96 -15.62 -2.06
N ALA A 92 -27.07 -14.65 -1.85
CA ALA A 92 -27.47 -13.29 -1.49
C ALA A 92 -28.61 -12.88 -2.43
N PRO A 93 -29.75 -12.39 -1.90
CA PRO A 93 -30.93 -12.15 -2.72
C PRO A 93 -30.48 -11.34 -3.92
N ALA A 94 -30.78 -11.85 -5.12
CA ALA A 94 -30.39 -11.23 -6.37
C ALA A 94 -30.66 -9.73 -6.28
N ALA A 95 -29.70 -8.91 -6.72
CA ALA A 95 -29.80 -7.48 -6.56
C ALA A 95 -31.19 -7.01 -7.01
N PRO A 96 -31.89 -6.18 -6.21
CA PRO A 96 -33.21 -5.70 -6.57
C PRO A 96 -33.22 -5.10 -7.98
N ALA A 97 -34.32 -5.28 -8.72
CA ALA A 97 -34.40 -4.83 -10.12
C ALA A 97 -34.09 -3.32 -10.31
N TRP A 98 -34.35 -2.49 -9.28
CA TRP A 98 -34.02 -1.07 -9.29
C TRP A 98 -32.50 -0.81 -9.39
N VAL A 99 -31.66 -1.67 -8.82
CA VAL A 99 -30.20 -1.55 -8.88
C VAL A 99 -29.73 -1.64 -10.34
N HIS A 100 -30.33 -2.54 -11.12
CA HIS A 100 -29.99 -2.65 -12.54
C HIS A 100 -30.32 -1.39 -13.32
N GLN A 101 -31.49 -0.79 -13.04
CA GLN A 101 -31.92 0.43 -13.69
C GLN A 101 -30.99 1.60 -13.33
N ASP A 102 -30.70 1.78 -12.04
CA ASP A 102 -29.81 2.83 -11.56
C ASP A 102 -28.41 2.69 -12.17
N VAL A 103 -27.85 1.47 -12.22
CA VAL A 103 -26.55 1.23 -12.87
C VAL A 103 -26.60 1.58 -14.36
N GLN A 104 -27.68 1.23 -15.07
CA GLN A 104 -27.84 1.60 -16.48
C GLN A 104 -27.94 3.11 -16.70
N GLU A 105 -28.65 3.83 -15.82
CA GLU A 105 -28.74 5.28 -15.85
C GLU A 105 -27.36 5.91 -15.66
N GLN A 106 -26.59 5.46 -14.66
CA GLN A 106 -25.22 5.95 -14.44
C GLN A 106 -24.29 5.63 -15.61
N VAL A 107 -24.40 4.43 -16.20
CA VAL A 107 -23.62 4.05 -17.40
C VAL A 107 -23.98 4.94 -18.58
N ALA A 108 -25.26 5.25 -18.79
CA ALA A 108 -25.71 6.12 -19.87
C ALA A 108 -25.17 7.56 -19.68
N GLU A 109 -25.14 8.06 -18.45
CA GLU A 109 -24.54 9.37 -18.14
C GLU A 109 -23.03 9.38 -18.41
N LEU A 110 -22.31 8.34 -17.97
CA LEU A 110 -20.88 8.21 -18.25
C LEU A 110 -20.59 8.12 -19.76
N ALA A 111 -21.39 7.35 -20.50
CA ALA A 111 -21.29 7.26 -21.95
C ALA A 111 -21.53 8.61 -22.63
N ARG A 112 -22.47 9.42 -22.13
CA ARG A 112 -22.72 10.79 -22.61
C ARG A 112 -21.52 11.71 -22.35
N VAL A 113 -20.94 11.66 -21.15
CA VAL A 113 -19.74 12.46 -20.82
C VAL A 113 -18.59 12.10 -21.76
N ARG A 114 -18.37 10.80 -21.98
CA ARG A 114 -17.37 10.31 -22.93
C ARG A 114 -17.65 10.75 -24.36
N ALA A 115 -18.89 10.62 -24.84
CA ALA A 115 -19.28 10.99 -26.20
C ALA A 115 -19.06 12.48 -26.48
N ARG A 116 -19.20 13.35 -25.47
CA ARG A 116 -18.90 14.78 -25.60
C ARG A 116 -17.41 15.08 -25.66
N GLY A 117 -16.57 14.22 -25.08
CA GLY A 117 -15.11 14.26 -25.24
C GLY A 117 -14.41 15.50 -24.69
N ARG A 118 -15.11 16.39 -23.96
CA ARG A 118 -14.54 17.65 -23.47
C ARG A 118 -13.83 17.44 -22.13
N PRO A 119 -12.56 17.87 -21.99
CA PRO A 119 -11.81 17.71 -20.74
C PRO A 119 -12.42 18.47 -19.56
N ALA A 120 -13.11 19.59 -19.83
CA ALA A 120 -13.81 20.38 -18.82
C ALA A 120 -15.00 19.63 -18.21
N GLU A 121 -15.66 18.76 -18.98
CA GLU A 121 -16.84 17.99 -18.55
C GLU A 121 -16.46 16.68 -17.85
N CYS A 122 -15.15 16.35 -17.76
CA CYS A 122 -14.69 15.15 -17.07
C CYS A 122 -15.07 15.14 -15.58
N LEU A 123 -15.19 16.31 -14.94
CA LEU A 123 -15.68 16.43 -13.56
C LEU A 123 -17.15 16.01 -13.42
N SER A 124 -17.95 16.14 -14.48
CA SER A 124 -19.34 15.68 -14.49
C SER A 124 -19.44 14.15 -14.38
N ALA A 125 -18.37 13.39 -14.66
CA ALA A 125 -18.34 11.95 -14.42
C ALA A 125 -18.17 11.58 -12.93
N ALA A 126 -17.74 12.50 -12.07
CA ALA A 126 -17.48 12.19 -10.67
C ALA A 126 -18.76 11.79 -9.91
N GLU A 127 -19.89 12.43 -10.21
CA GLU A 127 -21.16 12.16 -9.53
C GLU A 127 -21.72 10.76 -9.89
N PRO A 128 -21.80 10.36 -11.18
CA PRO A 128 -22.17 9.00 -11.54
C PRO A 128 -21.25 7.92 -10.97
N LEU A 129 -19.93 8.18 -10.92
CA LEU A 129 -18.97 7.25 -10.33
C LEU A 129 -19.16 7.10 -8.82
N ARG A 130 -19.52 8.17 -8.10
CA ARG A 130 -19.85 8.09 -6.67
C ARG A 130 -21.11 7.27 -6.45
N ARG A 131 -22.16 7.50 -7.25
CA ARG A 131 -23.39 6.70 -7.19
C ARG A 131 -23.11 5.23 -7.44
N LEU A 132 -22.35 4.90 -8.48
CA LEU A 132 -21.94 3.52 -8.77
C LEU A 132 -21.17 2.85 -7.61
N ALA A 133 -20.36 3.61 -6.87
CA ALA A 133 -19.64 3.09 -5.70
C ALA A 133 -20.56 2.78 -4.51
N THR A 134 -21.70 3.46 -4.40
CA THR A 134 -22.67 3.26 -3.32
C THR A 134 -23.69 2.15 -3.60
N LEU A 135 -23.87 1.77 -4.86
CA LEU A 135 -24.86 0.77 -5.24
C LEU A 135 -24.39 -0.65 -4.87
N PRO A 136 -25.30 -1.51 -4.35
CA PRO A 136 -24.98 -2.91 -4.05
C PRO A 136 -24.95 -3.74 -5.35
N VAL A 137 -23.88 -3.57 -6.14
CA VAL A 137 -23.72 -4.22 -7.44
C VAL A 137 -23.24 -5.66 -7.27
N ASP A 138 -24.02 -6.63 -7.76
CA ASP A 138 -23.64 -8.06 -7.83
C ASP A 138 -23.05 -8.45 -9.21
N VAL A 139 -22.46 -9.63 -9.31
CA VAL A 139 -21.84 -10.09 -10.56
C VAL A 139 -22.85 -10.27 -11.70
N PRO A 140 -24.08 -10.80 -11.48
CA PRO A 140 -25.14 -10.79 -12.49
C PRO A 140 -25.44 -9.37 -13.02
N THR A 141 -25.52 -8.36 -12.15
CA THR A 141 -25.69 -6.95 -12.54
C THR A 141 -24.53 -6.49 -13.40
N LEU A 142 -23.28 -6.76 -13.02
CA LEU A 142 -22.10 -6.37 -13.81
C LEU A 142 -22.12 -6.99 -15.22
N LYS A 143 -22.41 -8.30 -15.31
CA LYS A 143 -22.51 -9.03 -16.58
C LYS A 143 -23.60 -8.47 -17.48
N ARG A 144 -24.77 -8.14 -16.90
CA ARG A 144 -25.93 -7.62 -17.62
C ARG A 144 -25.75 -6.17 -18.08
N THR A 145 -25.26 -5.30 -17.20
CA THR A 145 -25.16 -3.86 -17.46
C THR A 145 -23.92 -3.49 -18.27
N LYS A 146 -22.91 -4.36 -18.32
CA LYS A 146 -21.62 -4.11 -19.00
C LYS A 146 -20.90 -2.86 -18.50
N VAL A 147 -21.21 -2.36 -17.29
CA VAL A 147 -20.58 -1.18 -16.68
C VAL A 147 -19.06 -1.34 -16.58
N ALA A 148 -18.57 -2.54 -16.27
CA ALA A 148 -17.14 -2.83 -16.20
C ALA A 148 -16.43 -2.67 -17.55
N ILE A 149 -17.12 -2.96 -18.66
CA ILE A 149 -16.57 -2.79 -20.01
C ILE A 149 -16.47 -1.30 -20.34
N GLU A 150 -17.50 -0.51 -20.02
CA GLU A 150 -17.49 0.94 -20.24
C GLU A 150 -16.36 1.61 -19.45
N LEU A 151 -16.20 1.28 -18.15
CA LEU A 151 -15.15 1.84 -17.31
C LEU A 151 -13.73 1.41 -17.70
N ASN A 152 -13.57 0.27 -18.38
CA ASN A 152 -12.26 -0.23 -18.83
C ASN A 152 -11.82 0.34 -20.19
N GLN A 153 -12.60 1.25 -20.78
CA GLN A 153 -12.21 1.93 -22.02
C GLN A 153 -11.06 2.92 -21.80
N ASP A 154 -10.27 3.16 -22.86
CA ASP A 154 -9.06 3.97 -22.78
C ASP A 154 -9.33 5.44 -22.41
N TYR A 155 -10.52 5.94 -22.75
CA TYR A 155 -10.96 7.27 -22.34
C TYR A 155 -10.83 7.49 -20.83
N TRP A 156 -11.28 6.53 -20.02
CA TRP A 156 -11.24 6.64 -18.56
C TRP A 156 -9.85 6.43 -18.00
N LYS A 157 -9.02 5.60 -18.65
CA LYS A 157 -7.61 5.39 -18.26
C LYS A 157 -6.79 6.66 -18.44
N HIS A 158 -7.08 7.43 -19.48
CA HIS A 158 -6.39 8.67 -19.81
C HIS A 158 -7.19 9.93 -19.43
N ALA A 159 -8.18 9.81 -18.54
CA ALA A 159 -8.97 10.95 -18.12
C ALA A 159 -8.08 12.06 -17.53
N PRO A 160 -8.28 13.33 -17.92
CA PRO A 160 -7.41 14.44 -17.55
C PRO A 160 -7.41 14.75 -16.05
N LYS A 161 -8.49 14.35 -15.34
CA LYS A 161 -8.63 14.55 -13.90
C LYS A 161 -8.20 13.30 -13.15
N VAL A 162 -7.21 13.46 -12.25
CA VAL A 162 -6.65 12.37 -11.43
C VAL A 162 -7.72 11.71 -10.57
N GLU A 163 -8.61 12.50 -9.95
CA GLU A 163 -9.69 12.01 -9.09
C GLU A 163 -10.60 11.02 -9.82
N VAL A 164 -11.05 11.36 -11.03
CA VAL A 164 -11.90 10.49 -11.87
C VAL A 164 -11.19 9.19 -12.20
N ARG A 165 -9.90 9.25 -12.55
CA ARG A 165 -9.09 8.04 -12.81
C ARG A 165 -8.99 7.14 -11.58
N GLN A 166 -8.75 7.72 -10.40
CA GLN A 166 -8.67 6.97 -9.16
C GLN A 166 -10.00 6.29 -8.81
N MET A 167 -11.11 6.99 -8.98
CA MET A 167 -12.46 6.43 -8.76
C MET A 167 -12.75 5.26 -9.71
N VAL A 168 -12.47 5.42 -11.01
CA VAL A 168 -12.65 4.35 -12.00
C VAL A 168 -11.77 3.14 -11.66
N ALA A 169 -10.49 3.38 -11.32
CA ALA A 169 -9.57 2.32 -10.94
C ALA A 169 -10.02 1.57 -9.68
N ALA A 170 -10.55 2.27 -8.68
CA ALA A 170 -11.10 1.67 -7.48
C ALA A 170 -12.30 0.75 -7.78
N LEU A 171 -13.28 1.23 -8.55
CA LEU A 171 -14.45 0.44 -8.97
C LEU A 171 -14.05 -0.79 -9.77
N VAL A 172 -13.17 -0.63 -10.77
CA VAL A 172 -12.71 -1.75 -11.60
C VAL A 172 -11.96 -2.79 -10.76
N ARG A 173 -11.15 -2.37 -9.77
CA ARG A 173 -10.48 -3.30 -8.85
C ARG A 173 -11.50 -4.08 -8.01
N GLN A 174 -12.44 -3.38 -7.37
CA GLN A 174 -13.49 -3.99 -6.56
C GLN A 174 -14.28 -5.04 -7.37
N TRP A 175 -14.65 -4.70 -8.61
CA TRP A 175 -15.42 -5.61 -9.46
C TRP A 175 -14.60 -6.80 -9.96
N LYS A 176 -13.30 -6.62 -10.25
CA LYS A 176 -12.41 -7.73 -10.59
C LYS A 176 -12.31 -8.74 -9.44
N VAL A 177 -12.24 -8.26 -8.20
CA VAL A 177 -12.26 -9.12 -7.01
C VAL A 177 -13.57 -9.92 -6.95
N MET A 178 -14.73 -9.27 -7.17
CA MET A 178 -16.02 -9.97 -7.21
C MET A 178 -16.09 -11.06 -8.29
N TYR A 179 -15.64 -10.77 -9.52
CA TYR A 179 -15.59 -11.77 -10.59
C TYR A 179 -14.69 -12.98 -10.26
N ARG A 180 -13.55 -12.75 -9.59
CA ARG A 180 -12.66 -13.83 -9.14
C ARG A 180 -13.30 -14.68 -8.05
N SER A 181 -14.07 -14.06 -7.14
CA SER A 181 -14.77 -14.79 -6.08
C SER A 181 -15.95 -15.64 -6.56
N GLU A 182 -16.63 -15.25 -7.65
CA GLU A 182 -17.78 -16.00 -8.21
C GLU A 182 -17.34 -17.22 -9.04
N HIS A 183 -16.15 -17.16 -9.64
CA HIS A 183 -15.54 -18.28 -10.37
C HIS A 183 -14.33 -18.84 -9.60
N PRO A 184 -14.51 -19.51 -8.45
CA PRO A 184 -13.46 -20.35 -7.90
C PRO A 184 -13.29 -21.50 -8.89
N SER A 185 -12.27 -21.43 -9.74
CA SER A 185 -11.85 -22.54 -10.59
C SER A 185 -11.90 -23.83 -9.76
N SER A 186 -12.64 -24.84 -10.25
CA SER A 186 -12.80 -26.15 -9.61
C SER A 186 -11.52 -26.96 -9.49
N LYS A 187 -10.42 -26.46 -10.08
CA LYS A 187 -9.05 -26.84 -9.74
C LYS A 187 -8.49 -25.73 -8.85
N ALA A 188 -8.03 -26.12 -7.66
CA ALA A 188 -7.41 -25.27 -6.63
C ALA A 188 -6.84 -23.98 -7.21
N PRO A 189 -7.18 -22.80 -6.64
CA PRO A 189 -6.85 -21.53 -7.26
C PRO A 189 -5.36 -21.54 -7.61
N PRO A 190 -4.99 -21.39 -8.90
CA PRO A 190 -3.59 -21.19 -9.21
C PRO A 190 -3.17 -19.99 -8.37
N GLY A 191 -2.09 -20.15 -7.60
CA GLY A 191 -1.56 -19.05 -6.81
C GLY A 191 -1.44 -17.77 -7.67
N PRO A 192 -1.39 -16.60 -7.04
CA PRO A 192 -1.30 -15.34 -7.75
C PRO A 192 -0.24 -15.42 -8.84
N SER A 193 -0.59 -14.98 -10.05
CA SER A 193 0.30 -15.10 -11.21
C SER A 193 1.65 -14.47 -10.91
N GLU A 194 2.73 -15.00 -11.50
CA GLU A 194 4.07 -14.41 -11.34
C GLU A 194 4.08 -12.91 -11.66
N ARG A 195 3.29 -12.50 -12.66
CA ARG A 195 3.10 -11.10 -13.02
C ARG A 195 2.44 -10.30 -11.89
N SER A 196 1.42 -10.84 -11.24
CA SER A 196 0.77 -10.20 -10.09
C SER A 196 1.71 -10.05 -8.90
N LEU A 197 2.49 -11.08 -8.61
CA LEU A 197 3.52 -11.04 -7.55
C LEU A 197 4.59 -10.00 -7.84
N ARG A 198 5.08 -9.97 -9.09
CA ARG A 198 6.10 -9.00 -9.50
C ARG A 198 5.57 -7.58 -9.43
N ASN A 199 4.35 -7.33 -9.88
CA ASN A 199 3.74 -6.00 -9.78
C ASN A 199 3.62 -5.55 -8.31
N ALA A 200 3.10 -6.40 -7.42
CA ALA A 200 3.00 -6.07 -6.00
C ALA A 200 4.37 -5.85 -5.34
N ALA A 201 5.39 -6.65 -5.71
CA ALA A 201 6.75 -6.45 -5.23
C ALA A 201 7.35 -5.11 -5.72
N THR A 202 7.10 -4.74 -6.97
CA THR A 202 7.51 -3.44 -7.53
C THR A 202 6.81 -2.29 -6.79
N ASP A 203 5.50 -2.36 -6.60
CA ASP A 203 4.74 -1.32 -5.91
C ASP A 203 5.25 -1.13 -4.46
N LEU A 204 5.54 -2.23 -3.75
CA LEU A 204 6.15 -2.17 -2.41
C LEU A 204 7.56 -1.58 -2.42
N GLU A 205 8.38 -1.95 -3.41
CA GLU A 205 9.75 -1.42 -3.56
C GLU A 205 9.73 0.08 -3.84
N GLU A 206 8.90 0.54 -4.76
CA GLU A 206 8.75 1.95 -5.11
C GLU A 206 8.26 2.75 -3.89
N CYS A 207 7.28 2.22 -3.16
CA CYS A 207 6.80 2.83 -1.91
C CYS A 207 7.91 2.89 -0.85
N ALA A 208 8.71 1.84 -0.73
CA ALA A 208 9.82 1.77 0.22
C ALA A 208 10.91 2.80 -0.12
N TYR A 209 11.31 2.86 -1.39
CA TYR A 209 12.32 3.80 -1.88
C TYR A 209 11.86 5.26 -1.77
N ALA A 210 10.61 5.55 -2.11
CA ALA A 210 10.05 6.90 -1.98
C ALA A 210 10.03 7.41 -0.52
N ARG A 211 9.85 6.51 0.45
CA ARG A 211 9.86 6.85 1.88
C ARG A 211 11.27 6.95 2.46
N ALA A 212 12.16 6.05 2.07
CA ALA A 212 13.50 5.94 2.61
C ALA A 212 14.50 5.65 1.48
N PRO A 213 14.94 6.68 0.73
CA PRO A 213 15.87 6.46 -0.40
C PRO A 213 17.32 6.18 0.04
N ARG A 214 17.64 6.41 1.32
CA ARG A 214 18.98 6.21 1.89
C ARG A 214 19.24 4.73 2.21
N SER A 215 20.43 4.24 1.89
CA SER A 215 20.72 2.79 1.89
C SER A 215 20.41 2.06 3.19
N SER A 216 20.76 2.61 4.35
CA SER A 216 20.50 1.98 5.66
C SER A 216 19.00 1.92 5.98
N LEU A 217 18.33 3.08 5.97
CA LEU A 217 16.90 3.19 6.24
C LEU A 217 16.04 2.39 5.25
N TYR A 218 16.44 2.34 3.98
CA TYR A 218 15.80 1.53 2.96
C TYR A 218 15.87 0.04 3.30
N GLN A 219 17.07 -0.45 3.64
CA GLN A 219 17.28 -1.86 3.98
C GLN A 219 16.50 -2.23 5.23
N ASP A 220 16.51 -1.38 6.25
CA ASP A 220 15.72 -1.58 7.47
C ASP A 220 14.22 -1.66 7.16
N LEU A 221 13.71 -0.76 6.32
CA LEU A 221 12.31 -0.74 5.90
C LEU A 221 11.93 -2.00 5.12
N VAL A 222 12.78 -2.44 4.18
CA VAL A 222 12.56 -3.67 3.41
C VAL A 222 12.54 -4.90 4.33
N GLN A 223 13.45 -4.98 5.31
CA GLN A 223 13.47 -6.05 6.30
C GLN A 223 12.22 -6.04 7.19
N ASP A 224 11.76 -4.86 7.60
CA ASP A 224 10.54 -4.73 8.38
C ASP A 224 9.29 -5.12 7.57
N LEU A 225 9.24 -4.78 6.28
CA LEU A 225 8.18 -5.23 5.38
C LEU A 225 8.18 -6.76 5.24
N LEU A 226 9.35 -7.37 5.03
CA LEU A 226 9.48 -8.82 4.98
C LEU A 226 9.02 -9.48 6.28
N ARG A 227 9.43 -8.96 7.44
CA ARG A 227 9.00 -9.46 8.75
C ARG A 227 7.48 -9.35 8.93
N ARG A 228 6.88 -8.25 8.48
CA ARG A 228 5.41 -8.07 8.51
C ARG A 228 4.69 -9.06 7.60
N LEU A 229 5.20 -9.31 6.40
CA LEU A 229 4.65 -10.33 5.49
C LEU A 229 4.74 -11.74 6.08
N GLU A 230 5.80 -12.03 6.84
CA GLU A 230 5.92 -13.31 7.54
C GLU A 230 4.94 -13.44 8.72
N GLN A 231 4.73 -12.36 9.48
CA GLN A 231 3.82 -12.34 10.63
C GLN A 231 2.34 -12.33 10.23
N ASN A 232 2.02 -11.68 9.10
CA ASN A 232 0.66 -11.56 8.60
C ASN A 232 0.59 -12.02 7.13
N PRO A 233 0.50 -13.34 6.87
CA PRO A 233 0.42 -13.85 5.52
C PRO A 233 -0.87 -13.45 4.78
N ALA A 234 -1.93 -13.04 5.49
CA ALA A 234 -3.15 -12.53 4.87
C ALA A 234 -2.96 -11.15 4.22
N ALA A 235 -2.07 -10.31 4.77
CA ALA A 235 -1.70 -9.03 4.17
C ALA A 235 -1.08 -9.21 2.78
N ALA A 236 -0.32 -10.29 2.56
CA ALA A 236 0.26 -10.59 1.25
C ALA A 236 -0.81 -10.81 0.17
N SER A 237 -1.95 -11.42 0.51
CA SER A 237 -3.08 -11.55 -0.40
C SER A 237 -3.77 -10.20 -0.66
N GLY A 238 -3.97 -9.40 0.40
CA GLY A 238 -4.56 -8.06 0.28
C GLY A 238 -3.75 -7.12 -0.62
N LEU A 239 -2.42 -7.17 -0.52
CA LEU A 239 -1.50 -6.41 -1.37
C LEU A 239 -1.63 -6.77 -2.86
N ILE A 240 -1.83 -8.05 -3.17
CA ILE A 240 -1.97 -8.52 -4.55
C ILE A 240 -3.33 -8.14 -5.15
N ASP A 241 -4.37 -8.15 -4.31
CA ASP A 241 -5.72 -7.73 -4.70
C ASP A 241 -5.89 -6.19 -4.67
N GLY A 242 -4.91 -5.47 -4.10
CA GLY A 242 -4.87 -4.02 -4.02
C GLY A 242 -5.84 -3.44 -2.99
N THR A 243 -6.10 -4.19 -1.91
CA THR A 243 -6.98 -3.78 -0.80
C THR A 243 -6.23 -3.20 0.41
N GLU A 244 -4.92 -3.46 0.52
CA GLU A 244 -4.00 -2.90 1.52
C GLU A 244 -2.90 -2.10 0.82
#